data_AF-A0A2V6ZFX1-F1
#
_entry.id   AF-A0A2V6ZFX1-F1
#
_cell.length_a   1.000
_cell.length_b   1.000
_cell.length_c   1.000
_cell.angle_alpha   90.00
_cell.angle_beta   90.00
_cell.angle_gamma   90.00
#
_symmetry.space_group_name_H-M   'P 1'
#
loop_
_entity.id
_entity.type
_entity.pdbx_description
1 polymer ?
#
loop_
_entity_poly.entity_id
_entity_poly.type
_entity_poly.pdbx_seq_one_letter_code
_entity_poly.pdbx_strand_id
1 'polypeptide(L)'
;MIWASLTLRLAGLVLDAFWHAEHSDFDAVTGNEMIEHLRTVHLPIYIGVFFVVVTTALALLRQIERSERGAALPIAFAGALISAAGESWHAYTHLQLSTHGGPLAASVSFLGFLVVVGAMWLSRGGRRRAAEDVDRRRAA
;
A
#
# COMPACT_ATOMS: atom_id res chain seq x y z
N MET A 1 0.08 6.74 12.20
CA MET A 1 0.43 5.35 11.84
C MET A 1 0.19 5.08 10.36
N ILE A 2 -1.00 5.30 9.80
CA ILE A 2 -1.26 5.06 8.35
C ILE A 2 -0.25 5.77 7.43
N TRP A 3 0.07 7.05 7.67
CA TRP A 3 1.07 7.74 6.82
C TRP A 3 2.48 7.19 6.95
N ALA A 4 2.88 6.73 8.14
CA ALA A 4 4.18 6.11 8.34
C ALA A 4 4.27 4.75 7.63
N SER A 5 3.19 3.95 7.66
CA SER A 5 3.14 2.68 6.92
C SER A 5 3.08 2.90 5.40
N LEU A 6 2.38 3.92 4.92
CA LEU A 6 2.41 4.33 3.51
C LEU A 6 3.82 4.76 3.06
N THR A 7 4.53 5.53 3.87
CA THR A 7 5.93 5.92 3.59
C THR A 7 6.84 4.70 3.55
N LEU A 8 6.71 3.77 4.51
CA LEU A 8 7.49 2.54 4.52
C LEU A 8 7.23 1.69 3.26
N ARG A 9 5.96 1.54 2.87
CA ARG A 9 5.57 0.85 1.64
C ARG A 9 6.18 1.51 0.40
N LEU A 10 6.11 2.84 0.31
CA LEU A 10 6.70 3.59 -0.81
C LEU A 10 8.22 3.42 -0.86
N ALA A 11 8.91 3.46 0.29
CA ALA A 11 10.34 3.23 0.35
C ALA A 11 10.70 1.83 -0.18
N GLY A 12 9.92 0.80 0.17
CA GLY A 12 10.09 -0.54 -0.40
C GLY A 12 9.97 -0.57 -1.93
N LEU A 13 8.96 0.11 -2.50
CA LEU A 13 8.79 0.21 -3.96
C LEU A 13 9.96 0.92 -4.65
N VAL A 14 10.50 1.97 -4.03
CA VAL A 14 11.66 2.69 -4.59
C VAL A 14 12.92 1.82 -4.56
N LEU A 15 13.14 1.08 -3.47
CA LEU A 15 14.27 0.16 -3.36
C LEU A 15 14.19 -0.96 -4.41
N ASP A 16 13.01 -1.54 -4.60
CA ASP A 16 12.75 -2.56 -5.60
C ASP A 16 13.01 -2.07 -7.04
N ALA A 17 12.45 -0.91 -7.39
CA ALA A 17 12.67 -0.29 -8.70
C ALA A 17 14.14 0.04 -8.96
N PHE A 18 14.85 0.55 -7.95
CA PHE A 18 16.27 0.83 -8.05
C PHE A 18 17.11 -0.45 -8.21
N TRP A 19 16.78 -1.48 -7.44
CA TRP A 19 17.44 -2.78 -7.52
C TRP A 19 17.30 -3.39 -8.92
N HIS A 20 16.09 -3.40 -9.48
CA HIS A 20 15.82 -3.93 -10.82
C HIS A 20 16.43 -3.08 -11.95
N ALA A 21 16.55 -1.76 -11.76
CA ALA A 21 17.22 -0.90 -12.73
C ALA A 21 18.73 -1.20 -12.80
N GLU A 22 19.37 -1.51 -11.66
CA GLU A 22 20.79 -1.87 -11.61
C GLU A 22 21.04 -3.31 -12.04
N HIS A 23 20.09 -4.22 -11.80
CA HIS A 23 20.21 -5.65 -12.08
C HIS A 23 19.21 -6.09 -13.16
N SER A 24 19.16 -5.38 -14.29
CA SER A 24 18.21 -5.68 -15.38
C SER A 24 18.37 -7.07 -15.98
N ASP A 25 19.56 -7.66 -15.85
CA ASP A 25 19.91 -8.97 -16.39
C ASP A 25 19.70 -10.11 -15.37
N PHE A 26 19.22 -9.78 -14.16
CA PHE A 26 18.94 -10.78 -13.12
C PHE A 26 17.67 -11.55 -13.44
N ASP A 27 17.83 -12.80 -13.86
CA ASP A 27 16.78 -13.80 -13.90
C ASP A 27 17.11 -14.91 -12.90
N ALA A 28 16.30 -15.09 -11.86
CA ALA A 28 16.47 -16.19 -10.91
C ALA A 28 16.24 -17.53 -11.63
N VAL A 29 17.28 -18.36 -11.70
CA VAL A 29 17.25 -19.65 -12.41
C VAL A 29 16.79 -20.76 -11.45
N THR A 30 16.97 -20.56 -10.15
CA THR A 30 16.59 -21.51 -9.11
C THR A 30 15.60 -20.94 -8.11
N GLY A 31 14.82 -21.83 -7.48
CA GLY A 31 13.92 -21.45 -6.39
C GLY A 31 14.63 -20.84 -5.18
N ASN A 32 15.88 -21.24 -4.90
CA ASN A 32 16.66 -20.69 -3.78
C ASN A 32 17.07 -19.23 -4.06
N GLU A 33 17.57 -18.93 -5.27
CA GLU A 33 17.87 -17.56 -5.69
C GLU A 33 16.61 -16.68 -5.65
N MET A 34 15.47 -17.22 -6.08
CA MET A 34 14.19 -16.50 -6.01
C MET A 34 13.78 -16.21 -4.57
N ILE A 35 13.89 -17.19 -3.66
CA ILE A 35 13.58 -16.97 -2.24
C ILE A 35 14.51 -15.91 -1.62
N GLU A 36 15.79 -15.93 -1.98
CA GLU A 36 16.74 -14.92 -1.52
C GLU A 36 16.38 -13.53 -2.05
N HIS A 37 16.05 -13.41 -3.33
CA HIS A 37 15.56 -12.18 -3.95
C HIS A 37 14.29 -11.65 -3.25
N LEU A 38 13.31 -12.51 -2.97
CA LEU A 38 12.10 -12.12 -2.25
C LEU A 38 12.40 -11.66 -0.80
N ARG A 39 13.40 -12.25 -0.14
CA ARG A 39 13.80 -11.89 1.22
C ARG A 39 14.61 -10.61 1.31
N THR A 40 15.38 -10.27 0.29
CA THR A 40 16.28 -9.10 0.30
C THR A 40 15.61 -7.89 -0.33
N VAL A 41 14.97 -8.07 -1.49
CA VAL A 41 14.41 -6.98 -2.30
C VAL A 41 12.94 -6.72 -1.95
N HIS A 42 12.13 -7.77 -1.87
CA HIS A 42 10.68 -7.63 -1.66
C HIS A 42 10.25 -7.58 -0.19
N LEU A 43 11.13 -7.96 0.75
CA LEU A 43 10.76 -7.96 2.17
C LEU A 43 10.33 -6.59 2.71
N PRO A 44 11.01 -5.47 2.40
CA PRO A 44 10.53 -4.13 2.77
C PRO A 44 9.13 -3.83 2.23
N ILE A 45 8.86 -4.29 1.01
CA ILE A 45 7.56 -4.21 0.32
C ILE A 45 6.48 -4.94 1.13
N TYR A 46 6.74 -6.19 1.53
CA TYR A 46 5.81 -7.02 2.31
C TYR A 46 5.51 -6.43 3.68
N ILE A 47 6.55 -5.97 4.37
CA ILE A 47 6.42 -5.31 5.67
C ILE A 47 5.56 -4.04 5.52
N GLY A 48 5.79 -3.24 4.48
CA GLY A 48 4.99 -2.06 4.17
C GLY A 48 3.51 -2.39 3.96
N VAL A 49 3.20 -3.37 3.11
CA VAL A 49 1.82 -3.83 2.85
C VAL A 49 1.14 -4.29 4.14
N PHE A 50 1.83 -5.14 4.92
CA PHE A 50 1.32 -5.65 6.17
C PHE A 50 0.95 -4.51 7.14
N PHE A 51 1.84 -3.54 7.33
CA PHE A 51 1.54 -2.40 8.20
C PHE A 51 0.42 -1.52 7.65
N VAL A 52 0.29 -1.35 6.32
CA VAL A 52 -0.84 -0.61 5.74
C VAL A 52 -2.17 -1.32 6.06
N VAL A 53 -2.25 -2.64 5.90
CA VAL A 53 -3.43 -3.43 6.27
C VAL A 53 -3.75 -3.29 7.76
N VAL A 54 -2.77 -3.54 8.63
CA VAL A 54 -2.99 -3.48 10.09
C VAL A 54 -3.41 -2.08 10.53
N THR A 55 -2.73 -1.04 10.06
CA THR A 55 -3.01 0.34 10.49
C THR A 55 -4.34 0.85 9.95
N THR A 56 -4.77 0.46 8.74
CA THR A 56 -6.09 0.79 8.20
C THR A 56 -7.21 0.02 8.89
N ALA A 57 -7.01 -1.27 9.19
CA ALA A 57 -7.94 -2.09 9.96
C ALA A 57 -8.18 -1.51 11.37
N LEU A 58 -7.11 -1.23 12.11
CA LEU A 58 -7.20 -0.65 13.44
C LEU A 58 -7.88 0.72 13.43
N ALA A 59 -7.62 1.53 12.40
CA ALA A 59 -8.29 2.83 12.26
C ALA A 59 -9.79 2.66 11.96
N LEU A 60 -10.15 1.72 11.08
CA LEU A 60 -11.55 1.40 10.76
C LEU A 60 -12.30 0.89 12.00
N LEU A 61 -11.70 -0.02 12.78
CA LEU A 61 -12.28 -0.50 14.03
C LEU A 61 -12.56 0.64 15.01
N ARG A 62 -11.59 1.56 15.20
CA ARG A 62 -11.79 2.74 16.04
C ARG A 62 -12.90 3.66 15.52
N GLN A 63 -13.05 3.78 14.21
CA GLN A 63 -14.16 4.55 13.62
C GLN A 63 -15.51 3.92 13.95
N ILE A 64 -15.61 2.59 13.85
CA ILE A 64 -16.82 1.82 14.16
C ILE A 64 -17.15 1.94 15.66
N GLU A 65 -16.17 1.75 16.54
CA GLU A 65 -16.32 1.89 18.00
C GLU A 65 -16.85 3.26 18.40
N ARG A 66 -16.43 4.31 17.69
CA ARG A 66 -16.87 5.70 17.93
C ARG A 66 -18.14 6.09 17.19
N SER A 67 -18.72 5.18 16.38
CA SER A 67 -19.85 5.46 15.49
C SER A 67 -19.64 6.68 14.58
N GLU A 68 -18.38 6.95 14.22
CA GLU A 68 -18.02 8.08 13.35
C GLU A 68 -18.43 7.77 11.91
N ARG A 69 -19.09 8.74 11.24
CA ARG A 69 -19.47 8.58 9.82
C ARG A 69 -18.32 8.98 8.91
N GLY A 70 -18.05 8.16 7.90
CA GLY A 70 -17.06 8.46 6.87
C GLY A 70 -16.69 7.23 6.04
N ALA A 71 -16.57 7.41 4.72
CA ALA A 71 -16.20 6.33 3.80
C ALA A 71 -14.67 6.16 3.63
N ALA A 72 -13.87 7.12 4.11
CA ALA A 72 -12.43 7.14 3.86
C ALA A 72 -11.69 5.91 4.43
N LEU A 73 -11.94 5.52 5.68
CA LEU A 73 -11.26 4.35 6.26
C LEU A 73 -11.76 3.02 5.70
N PRO A 74 -13.08 2.81 5.44
CA PRO A 74 -13.54 1.65 4.70
C PRO A 74 -12.89 1.51 3.31
N ILE A 75 -12.83 2.59 2.53
CA ILE A 75 -12.19 2.61 1.20
C ILE A 75 -10.68 2.34 1.33
N ALA A 76 -10.01 2.97 2.29
CA ALA A 76 -8.58 2.76 2.54
C ALA A 76 -8.28 1.31 2.93
N PHE A 77 -9.12 0.69 3.77
CA PHE A 77 -8.96 -0.71 4.14
C PHE A 77 -9.20 -1.65 2.95
N ALA A 78 -10.24 -1.40 2.13
CA ALA A 78 -10.46 -2.16 0.90
C ALA A 78 -9.27 -2.06 -0.07
N GLY A 79 -8.72 -0.86 -0.26
CA GLY A 79 -7.51 -0.66 -1.05
C GLY A 79 -6.30 -1.40 -0.49
N ALA A 80 -6.15 -1.44 0.84
CA ALA A 80 -5.08 -2.20 1.51
C ALA A 80 -5.20 -3.70 1.25
N LEU A 81 -6.42 -4.25 1.27
CA LEU A 81 -6.66 -5.67 0.96
C LEU A 81 -6.37 -5.99 -0.52
N ILE A 82 -6.78 -5.11 -1.44
CA ILE A 82 -6.45 -5.26 -2.87
C ILE A 82 -4.93 -5.23 -3.06
N SER A 83 -4.24 -4.32 -2.37
CA SER A 83 -2.78 -4.22 -2.41
C SER A 83 -2.13 -5.52 -1.92
N ALA A 84 -2.58 -6.05 -0.79
CA ALA A 84 -2.08 -7.29 -0.22
C ALA A 84 -2.36 -8.53 -1.09
N ALA A 85 -3.52 -8.58 -1.75
CA ALA A 85 -3.85 -9.65 -2.68
C ALA A 85 -2.94 -9.61 -3.92
N GLY A 86 -2.74 -8.41 -4.50
CA GLY A 86 -1.83 -8.23 -5.64
C GLY A 86 -0.39 -8.60 -5.28
N GLU A 87 0.09 -8.20 -4.11
CA GLU A 87 1.44 -8.54 -3.64
C GLU A 87 1.61 -10.05 -3.39
N SER A 88 0.61 -10.69 -2.78
CA SER A 88 0.62 -12.14 -2.58
C SER A 88 0.63 -12.90 -3.91
N TRP A 89 -0.16 -12.44 -4.89
CA TRP A 89 -0.18 -13.00 -6.24
C TRP A 89 1.18 -12.79 -6.93
N HIS A 90 1.81 -11.62 -6.74
CA HIS A 90 3.13 -11.30 -7.29
C HIS A 90 4.21 -12.24 -6.74
N ALA A 91 4.27 -12.39 -5.41
CA ALA A 91 5.18 -13.31 -4.75
C ALA A 91 4.95 -14.77 -5.21
N TYR A 92 3.68 -15.17 -5.38
CA TYR A 92 3.36 -16.50 -5.91
C TYR A 92 3.89 -16.70 -7.34
N THR A 93 3.72 -15.70 -8.23
CA THR A 93 4.26 -15.80 -9.60
C THR A 93 5.78 -15.89 -9.63
N HIS A 94 6.46 -15.15 -8.75
CA HIS A 94 7.91 -15.27 -8.56
C HIS A 94 8.32 -16.67 -8.12
N LEU A 95 7.64 -17.24 -7.11
CA LEU A 95 7.91 -18.60 -6.64
C LEU A 95 7.67 -19.69 -7.69
N GLN A 96 6.81 -19.43 -8.68
CA GLN A 96 6.59 -20.32 -9.83
C GLN A 96 7.60 -20.09 -10.97
N LEU A 97 8.58 -19.18 -10.79
CA LEU A 97 9.53 -18.76 -11.82
C LEU A 97 8.82 -18.32 -13.13
N SER A 98 7.62 -17.73 -13.00
CA SER A 98 6.78 -17.35 -14.13
C SER A 98 6.67 -15.84 -14.27
N THR A 99 6.95 -15.34 -15.47
CA THR A 99 6.93 -13.89 -15.78
C THR A 99 5.59 -13.39 -16.32
N HIS A 100 4.69 -14.29 -16.73
CA HIS A 100 3.43 -13.91 -17.40
C HIS A 100 2.44 -13.18 -16.48
N GLY A 101 2.42 -13.53 -15.19
CA GLY A 101 1.49 -12.95 -14.21
C GLY A 101 2.08 -11.78 -13.41
N GLY A 102 3.40 -11.63 -13.38
CA GLY A 102 4.10 -10.69 -12.50
C GLY A 102 3.68 -9.23 -12.69
N PRO A 103 3.72 -8.68 -13.93
CA PRO A 103 3.36 -7.28 -14.17
C PRO A 103 1.90 -6.95 -13.80
N LEU A 104 0.97 -7.88 -14.05
CA LEU A 104 -0.43 -7.71 -13.66
C LEU A 104 -0.60 -7.72 -12.14
N ALA A 105 0.10 -8.63 -11.45
CA ALA A 105 0.12 -8.70 -10.00
C ALA A 105 0.59 -7.41 -9.34
N ALA A 106 1.73 -6.90 -9.82
CA ALA A 106 2.34 -5.66 -9.36
C ALA A 106 1.40 -4.47 -9.59
N SER A 107 0.74 -4.44 -10.74
CA SER A 107 -0.26 -3.40 -11.07
C SER A 107 -1.44 -3.41 -10.11
N VAL A 108 -2.00 -4.58 -9.80
CA VAL A 108 -3.09 -4.72 -8.80
C VAL A 108 -2.62 -4.26 -7.42
N SER A 109 -1.42 -4.67 -7.02
CA SER A 109 -0.81 -4.27 -5.75
C SER A 109 -0.68 -2.74 -5.64
N PHE A 110 -0.19 -2.11 -6.71
CA PHE A 110 0.01 -0.67 -6.80
C PHE A 110 -1.30 0.11 -6.83
N LEU A 111 -2.31 -0.35 -7.59
CA LEU A 111 -3.62 0.28 -7.63
C LEU A 111 -4.29 0.27 -6.24
N GLY A 112 -4.22 -0.85 -5.51
CA GLY A 112 -4.71 -0.92 -4.13
C GLY A 112 -4.01 0.10 -3.22
N PHE A 113 -2.70 0.26 -3.36
CA PHE A 113 -1.93 1.28 -2.65
C PHE A 113 -2.39 2.71 -2.98
N LEU A 114 -2.59 3.03 -4.26
CA LEU A 114 -3.09 4.34 -4.69
C LEU A 114 -4.48 4.65 -4.14
N VAL A 115 -5.36 3.64 -4.06
CA VAL A 115 -6.69 3.80 -3.42
C VAL A 115 -6.54 4.20 -1.96
N VAL A 116 -5.61 3.60 -1.21
CA VAL A 116 -5.34 3.94 0.19
C VAL A 116 -4.87 5.39 0.29
N VAL A 117 -3.87 5.77 -0.51
CA VAL A 117 -3.31 7.14 -0.51
C VAL A 117 -4.38 8.16 -0.84
N GLY A 118 -5.16 7.93 -1.90
CA GLY A 118 -6.23 8.82 -2.35
C GLY A 118 -7.31 9.01 -1.28
N ALA A 119 -7.79 7.91 -0.68
CA ALA A 119 -8.78 7.97 0.40
C ALA A 119 -8.30 8.79 1.60
N MET A 120 -7.05 8.58 2.02
CA MET A 120 -6.46 9.29 3.15
C MET A 120 -6.19 10.77 2.85
N TRP A 121 -5.79 11.10 1.63
CA TRP A 121 -5.56 12.47 1.18
C TRP A 121 -6.87 13.26 1.11
N LEU A 122 -7.90 12.70 0.47
CA LEU A 122 -9.21 13.34 0.34
C LEU A 122 -9.87 13.56 1.70
N SER A 123 -9.72 12.62 2.64
CA SER A 123 -10.19 12.79 4.02
C SER A 123 -9.51 13.97 4.74
N ARG A 124 -8.20 14.14 4.57
CA ARG A 124 -7.48 15.29 5.14
C ARG A 124 -7.90 16.62 4.50
N GLY A 125 -8.06 16.64 3.18
CA GLY A 125 -8.51 17.82 2.45
C GLY A 125 -9.91 18.27 2.87
N GLY A 126 -10.85 17.32 3.00
CA GLY A 126 -12.22 17.61 3.46
C GLY A 126 -12.27 18.23 4.86
N ARG A 127 -11.50 17.70 5.81
CA ARG A 127 -11.43 18.25 7.18
C ARG A 127 -10.84 19.66 7.22
N ARG A 128 -9.83 19.96 6.40
CA ARG A 128 -9.22 21.30 6.33
C ARG A 128 -10.21 22.33 5.79
N ARG A 129 -10.89 22.02 4.68
CA ARG A 129 -11.90 22.92 4.08
C ARG A 129 -13.06 23.19 5.03
N ALA A 130 -13.52 22.17 5.75
CA ALA A 130 -14.58 22.32 6.74
C ALA A 130 -14.17 23.25 7.89
N ALA A 131 -12.92 23.18 8.36
CA ALA A 131 -12.41 24.08 9.39
C ALA A 131 -12.33 25.54 8.88
N GLU A 132 -11.84 25.75 7.65
CA GLU A 132 -11.77 27.09 7.03
C GLU A 132 -13.16 27.74 6.87
N ASP A 133 -14.20 26.97 6.52
CA ASP A 133 -15.57 27.49 6.40
C ASP A 133 -16.14 27.94 7.76
N VAL A 134 -15.85 27.19 8.83
CA VAL A 134 -16.26 27.56 10.19
C VAL A 134 -15.59 28.85 10.65
N ASP A 135 -14.29 29.02 10.39
CA ASP A 135 -13.57 30.24 10.77
C ASP A 135 -14.08 31.46 9.99
N ARG A 136 -14.39 31.33 8.69
CA ARG A 136 -15.01 32.41 7.92
C ARG A 136 -16.36 32.84 8.47
N ARG A 137 -17.22 31.88 8.87
CA ARG A 137 -18.53 32.18 9.47
C ARG A 137 -18.44 32.85 10.83
N ARG A 138 -17.35 32.66 11.58
CA ARG A 138 -17.11 33.33 12.87
C ARG A 138 -16.54 34.73 12.71
N ALA A 139 -15.94 35.03 11.56
CA ALA A 139 -15.32 36.33 11.26
C ALA A 139 -16.26 37.31 10.53
N ALA A 140 -17.48 36.87 10.16
CA ALA A 140 -18.54 37.67 9.55
C ALA A 140 -19.63 37.99 10.57
#